data_AF-A0A1F4Q5G0-F1
#
_entry.id   AF-A0A1F4Q5G0-F1
#
_cell.length_a   1.000
_cell.length_b   1.000
_cell.length_c   1.000
_cell.angle_alpha   90.00
_cell.angle_beta   90.00
_cell.angle_gamma   90.00
#
_symmetry.space_group_name_H-M   'P 1'
#
loop_
_entity.id
_entity.type
_entity.pdbx_description
1 polymer ?
#
loop_
_entity_poly.entity_id
_entity_poly.type
_entity_poly.pdbx_seq_one_letter_code
_entity_poly.pdbx_strand_id
1 'polypeptide(L)'
;MAPSSFLSRWTGRPEAGDTSSPGPDRSSQEVSTPSTSRSQLPVWSMSPSLERIRQELDQQARVIEDAKRLLEERLSPFQRHLVEQRRHVDQCLKQLDARLEPLRQFLEGQGSNLERVGTHLNGELKEQFEDFQRFLAEQRQALERANRYLDEQPRPLGQFLEDEQRAIEQIFRDLEERFEPLGRYLKEQQRLLATMTEPRVMEEFDLLASFCEERHAALERYAADTQYRPQALFAELDGIFRKYTAQDGGKSKLLARLLEQTRQADLRLQDSMKPLPCEPDDSRLGQLETKP
;
A
#
# COMPACT_ATOMS: atom_id res chain seq x y z
N MET A 1 20.51 16.53 -61.24
CA MET A 1 19.52 17.16 -62.15
C MET A 1 20.29 18.06 -63.10
N ALA A 2 20.33 17.70 -64.38
CA ALA A 2 21.10 18.39 -65.40
C ALA A 2 20.42 19.70 -65.80
N PRO A 3 21.14 20.83 -65.92
CA PRO A 3 20.56 22.05 -66.47
C PRO A 3 20.38 21.92 -67.98
N SER A 4 19.14 22.17 -68.41
CA SER A 4 18.64 22.17 -69.78
C SER A 4 19.46 23.07 -70.70
N SER A 5 20.10 22.46 -71.70
CA SER A 5 20.93 23.09 -72.74
C SER A 5 20.12 23.76 -73.87
N PHE A 6 18.81 23.96 -73.71
CA PHE A 6 17.95 24.38 -74.81
C PHE A 6 17.92 25.90 -75.06
N LEU A 7 18.35 26.73 -74.10
CA LEU A 7 18.27 28.19 -74.21
C LEU A 7 19.56 28.88 -74.71
N SER A 8 20.69 28.17 -74.82
CA SER A 8 21.98 28.78 -75.19
C SER A 8 22.14 29.08 -76.69
N ARG A 9 21.19 28.69 -77.54
CA ARG A 9 21.33 28.79 -79.00
C ARG A 9 20.79 30.08 -79.61
N TRP A 10 20.09 30.93 -78.85
CA TRP A 10 19.40 32.13 -79.40
C TRP A 10 19.90 33.48 -78.88
N THR A 11 20.81 33.53 -77.91
CA THR A 11 21.25 34.80 -77.29
C THR A 11 22.64 35.28 -77.69
N GLY A 12 23.35 34.58 -78.59
CA GLY A 12 24.55 35.12 -79.26
C GLY A 12 25.59 35.73 -78.32
N ARG A 13 25.76 35.16 -77.12
CA ARG A 13 26.70 35.65 -76.12
C ARG A 13 27.85 34.65 -75.98
N PRO A 14 29.09 35.00 -76.35
CA PRO A 14 30.25 34.17 -76.05
C PRO A 14 30.52 34.17 -74.54
N GLU A 15 30.83 33.00 -74.00
CA GLU A 15 31.36 32.85 -72.64
C GLU A 15 32.74 33.53 -72.54
N ALA A 16 32.97 34.19 -71.41
CA ALA A 16 34.18 34.93 -71.11
C ALA A 16 35.08 34.15 -70.14
N GLY A 17 36.37 34.14 -70.42
CA GLY A 17 37.48 33.63 -69.60
C GLY A 17 38.56 33.07 -70.53
N ASP A 18 39.79 33.58 -70.66
CA ASP A 18 40.56 34.48 -69.81
C ASP A 18 41.61 35.26 -70.61
N THR A 19 41.95 36.44 -70.08
CA THR A 19 43.17 37.28 -70.18
C THR A 19 44.26 36.87 -71.19
N SER A 20 44.77 37.78 -72.03
CA SER A 20 45.89 38.67 -71.67
C SER A 20 46.12 39.78 -72.71
N SER A 21 46.44 40.99 -72.23
CA SER A 21 47.12 42.09 -72.95
C SER A 21 48.53 42.23 -72.30
N PRO A 22 49.56 42.95 -72.83
CA PRO A 22 49.53 44.02 -73.84
C PRO A 22 50.72 44.06 -74.84
N GLY A 23 50.69 45.00 -75.78
CA GLY A 23 51.85 45.39 -76.59
C GLY A 23 51.59 46.66 -77.40
N PRO A 24 52.30 47.78 -77.17
CA PRO A 24 52.19 49.02 -77.93
C PRO A 24 53.26 49.08 -79.04
N ASP A 25 52.92 49.76 -80.14
CA ASP A 25 53.78 50.64 -80.97
C ASP A 25 53.23 50.66 -82.41
N ARG A 26 52.76 51.80 -82.92
CA ARG A 26 53.53 52.94 -83.47
C ARG A 26 53.69 52.80 -84.98
N SER A 27 53.02 53.68 -85.74
CA SER A 27 53.38 54.26 -87.06
C SER A 27 52.10 54.91 -87.63
N SER A 28 51.85 56.22 -87.57
CA SER A 28 52.49 57.33 -88.31
C SER A 28 52.36 57.22 -89.84
N GLN A 29 51.40 57.95 -90.44
CA GLN A 29 51.49 58.73 -91.69
C GLN A 29 50.09 59.24 -92.05
N GLU A 30 49.68 60.45 -91.69
CA GLU A 30 49.99 61.76 -92.32
C GLU A 30 49.87 61.82 -93.86
N VAL A 31 48.85 62.59 -94.26
CA VAL A 31 48.87 63.67 -95.28
C VAL A 31 49.18 63.28 -96.73
N SER A 32 48.23 63.54 -97.62
CA SER A 32 48.39 64.45 -98.77
C SER A 32 47.11 64.56 -99.62
N THR A 33 46.47 65.73 -99.61
CA THR A 33 45.88 66.36 -100.81
C THR A 33 47.02 67.02 -101.62
N PRO A 34 46.77 67.78 -102.69
CA PRO A 34 46.20 67.46 -104.01
C PRO A 34 47.19 67.81 -105.17
N SER A 35 47.05 67.26 -106.37
CA SER A 35 47.39 67.99 -107.62
C SER A 35 47.09 67.19 -108.89
N THR A 36 46.10 67.66 -109.63
CA THR A 36 46.17 68.02 -111.04
C THR A 36 47.13 67.24 -111.94
N SER A 37 46.59 66.30 -112.71
CA SER A 37 47.14 65.95 -114.03
C SER A 37 46.00 65.89 -115.04
N ARG A 38 45.77 67.07 -115.63
CA ARG A 38 44.99 67.32 -116.84
C ARG A 38 45.42 66.34 -117.94
N SER A 39 44.67 65.26 -118.10
CA SER A 39 44.80 64.33 -119.22
C SER A 39 43.48 64.33 -119.97
N GLN A 40 43.40 65.24 -120.92
CA GLN A 40 42.42 65.23 -121.99
C GLN A 40 42.60 63.94 -122.78
N LEU A 41 41.66 63.01 -122.62
CA LEU A 41 41.46 61.90 -123.53
C LEU A 41 39.97 61.76 -123.80
N PRO A 42 39.63 61.30 -125.00
CA PRO A 42 38.66 61.95 -125.86
C PRO A 42 37.25 61.68 -125.39
N VAL A 43 36.39 62.67 -125.64
CA VAL A 43 34.95 62.52 -125.71
C VAL A 43 34.65 61.46 -126.79
N TRP A 44 34.70 60.19 -126.40
CA TRP A 44 33.81 59.21 -126.99
C TRP A 44 32.46 59.64 -126.48
N SER A 45 31.75 60.43 -127.29
CA SER A 45 30.33 60.67 -127.08
C SER A 45 29.71 59.30 -126.86
N MET A 46 29.28 59.04 -125.62
CA MET A 46 28.51 57.84 -125.35
C MET A 46 27.38 57.80 -126.36
N SER A 47 27.13 56.62 -126.95
CA SER A 47 25.97 56.51 -127.82
C SER A 47 24.73 56.94 -127.03
N PRO A 48 23.77 57.65 -127.65
CA PRO A 48 22.61 58.19 -126.93
C PRO A 48 21.85 57.13 -126.10
N SER A 49 21.94 55.85 -126.47
CA SER A 49 21.43 54.71 -125.71
C SER A 49 22.18 54.44 -124.41
N LEU A 50 23.52 54.53 -124.40
CA LEU A 50 24.35 54.29 -123.21
C LEU A 50 24.23 55.42 -122.20
N GLU A 51 24.07 56.65 -122.68
CA GLU A 51 23.81 57.83 -121.83
C GLU A 51 22.41 57.75 -121.18
N ARG A 52 21.40 57.25 -121.89
CA ARG A 52 20.08 56.93 -121.31
C ARG A 52 20.15 55.81 -120.27
N ILE A 53 20.89 54.73 -120.52
CA ILE A 53 21.06 53.63 -119.54
C ILE A 53 21.76 54.15 -118.29
N ARG A 54 22.80 54.98 -118.43
CA ARG A 54 23.47 55.60 -117.29
C ARG A 54 22.53 56.50 -116.49
N GLN A 55 21.74 57.34 -117.17
CA GLN A 55 20.73 58.18 -116.51
C GLN A 55 19.68 57.34 -115.78
N GLU A 56 19.21 56.25 -116.38
CA GLU A 56 18.26 55.32 -115.76
C GLU A 56 18.87 54.61 -114.55
N LEU A 57 20.14 54.19 -114.62
CA LEU A 57 20.86 53.60 -113.48
C LEU A 57 21.05 54.61 -112.35
N ASP A 58 21.38 55.86 -112.66
CA ASP A 58 21.49 56.94 -111.67
C ASP A 58 20.12 57.25 -111.06
N GLN A 59 19.03 57.19 -111.86
CA GLN A 59 17.66 57.35 -111.40
C GLN A 59 17.25 56.19 -110.47
N GLN A 60 17.57 54.95 -110.85
CA GLN A 60 17.32 53.76 -110.03
C GLN A 60 18.14 53.78 -108.74
N ALA A 61 19.39 54.21 -108.79
CA ALA A 61 20.23 54.37 -107.60
C ALA A 61 19.59 55.36 -106.61
N ARG A 62 19.10 56.51 -107.10
CA ARG A 62 18.37 57.49 -106.28
C ARG A 62 17.08 56.91 -105.70
N VAL A 63 16.28 56.21 -106.50
CA VAL A 63 15.04 55.55 -106.02
C VAL A 63 15.35 54.50 -104.95
N ILE A 64 16.42 53.72 -105.11
CA ILE A 64 16.86 52.73 -104.11
C ILE A 64 17.34 53.43 -102.83
N GLU A 65 18.05 54.54 -102.96
CA GLU A 65 18.54 55.32 -101.82
C GLU A 65 17.37 55.99 -101.06
N ASP A 66 16.40 56.54 -101.78
CA ASP A 66 15.15 57.06 -101.21
C ASP A 66 14.32 55.96 -100.54
N ALA A 67 14.23 54.76 -101.14
CA ALA A 67 13.54 53.62 -100.55
C ALA A 67 14.23 53.10 -99.28
N LYS A 68 15.57 53.06 -99.25
CA LYS A 68 16.37 52.73 -98.05
C LYS A 68 16.12 53.75 -96.95
N ARG A 69 16.16 55.04 -97.28
CA ARG A 69 15.87 56.11 -96.34
C ARG A 69 14.45 56.00 -95.76
N LEU A 70 13.45 55.77 -96.61
CA LEU A 70 12.06 55.54 -96.19
C LEU A 70 11.92 54.31 -95.27
N LEU A 71 12.64 53.22 -95.56
CA LEU A 71 12.66 52.03 -94.72
C LEU A 71 13.33 52.29 -93.37
N GLU A 72 14.46 53.00 -93.34
CA GLU A 72 15.13 53.39 -92.10
C GLU A 72 14.25 54.32 -91.25
N GLU A 73 13.60 55.31 -91.88
CA GLU A 73 12.64 56.20 -91.22
C GLU A 73 11.45 55.40 -90.62
N ARG A 74 10.98 54.35 -91.32
CA ARG A 74 9.90 53.47 -90.85
C ARG A 74 10.33 52.49 -89.76
N LEU A 75 11.56 51.95 -89.82
CA LEU A 75 12.06 50.95 -88.86
C LEU A 75 12.59 51.56 -87.56
N SER A 76 13.14 52.77 -87.62
CA SER A 76 13.66 53.51 -86.46
C SER A 76 12.69 53.58 -85.25
N PRO A 77 11.39 53.92 -85.40
CA PRO A 77 10.46 53.92 -84.28
C PRO A 77 10.22 52.52 -83.68
N PHE A 78 10.20 51.46 -84.48
CA PHE A 78 10.07 50.09 -83.96
C PHE A 78 11.31 49.66 -83.17
N GLN A 79 12.52 49.99 -83.64
CA GLN A 79 13.75 49.70 -82.92
C GLN A 79 13.79 50.44 -81.57
N ARG A 80 13.40 51.72 -81.53
CA ARG A 80 13.28 52.47 -80.28
C ARG A 80 12.28 51.82 -79.33
N HIS A 81 11.09 51.44 -79.84
CA HIS A 81 10.07 50.80 -79.04
C HIS A 81 10.54 49.47 -78.43
N LEU A 82 11.25 48.63 -79.19
CA LEU A 82 11.79 47.37 -78.68
C LEU A 82 12.86 47.60 -77.58
N VAL A 83 13.72 48.61 -77.75
CA VAL A 83 14.71 48.97 -76.72
C VAL A 83 14.03 49.49 -75.45
N GLU A 84 12.99 50.31 -75.59
CA GLU A 84 12.17 50.81 -74.49
C GLU A 84 11.41 49.68 -73.78
N GLN A 85 10.78 48.78 -74.53
CA GLN A 85 10.12 47.59 -73.98
C GLN A 85 11.10 46.72 -73.20
N ARG A 86 12.29 46.45 -73.76
CA ARG A 86 13.33 45.68 -73.06
C ARG A 86 13.73 46.36 -71.75
N ARG A 87 13.95 47.69 -71.77
CA ARG A 87 14.26 48.47 -70.56
C ARG A 87 13.13 48.40 -69.53
N HIS A 88 11.87 48.46 -69.98
CA HIS A 88 10.71 48.35 -69.11
C HIS A 88 10.62 46.95 -68.46
N VAL A 89 10.82 45.89 -69.23
CA VAL A 89 10.87 44.51 -68.70
C VAL A 89 12.01 44.36 -67.69
N ASP A 90 13.20 44.85 -68.00
CA ASP A 90 14.35 44.81 -67.07
C ASP A 90 14.06 45.58 -65.77
N GLN A 91 13.32 46.71 -65.84
CA GLN A 91 12.89 47.44 -64.65
C GLN A 91 11.85 46.66 -63.84
N CYS A 92 10.85 46.04 -64.49
CA CYS A 92 9.87 45.21 -63.82
C CYS A 92 10.52 44.01 -63.11
N LEU A 93 11.49 43.36 -63.75
CA LEU A 93 12.23 42.25 -63.14
C LEU A 93 13.01 42.71 -61.90
N LYS A 94 13.73 43.84 -61.99
CA LYS A 94 14.42 44.42 -60.81
C LYS A 94 13.45 44.77 -59.68
N GLN A 95 12.27 45.29 -60.00
CA GLN A 95 11.24 45.58 -59.00
C GLN A 95 10.69 44.30 -58.36
N LEU A 96 10.50 43.23 -59.13
CA LEU A 96 10.09 41.93 -58.62
C LEU A 96 11.16 41.35 -57.70
N ASP A 97 12.44 41.37 -58.11
CA ASP A 97 13.55 40.91 -57.28
C ASP A 97 13.62 41.69 -55.95
N ALA A 98 13.51 43.02 -56.01
CA ALA A 98 13.48 43.86 -54.82
C ALA A 98 12.31 43.57 -53.88
N ARG A 99 11.16 43.11 -54.41
CA ARG A 99 10.00 42.69 -53.61
C ARG A 99 10.12 41.26 -53.08
N LEU A 100 10.78 40.38 -53.81
CA LEU A 100 10.99 38.98 -53.40
C LEU A 100 12.05 38.84 -52.32
N GLU A 101 13.07 39.70 -52.33
CA GLU A 101 14.17 39.64 -51.36
C GLU A 101 13.72 39.72 -49.89
N PRO A 102 12.88 40.68 -49.45
CA PRO A 102 12.39 40.71 -48.06
C PRO A 102 11.52 39.50 -47.72
N LEU A 103 10.78 38.92 -48.69
CA LEU A 103 10.00 37.70 -48.48
C LEU A 103 10.91 36.49 -48.27
N ARG A 104 12.02 36.39 -49.01
CA ARG A 104 13.02 35.33 -48.81
C ARG A 104 13.65 35.43 -47.43
N GLN A 105 14.07 36.62 -47.03
CA GLN A 105 14.64 36.88 -45.70
C GLN A 105 13.64 36.55 -44.58
N PHE A 106 12.36 36.91 -44.78
CA PHE A 106 11.31 36.57 -43.83
C PHE A 106 11.13 35.05 -43.70
N LEU A 107 11.07 34.33 -44.82
CA LEU A 107 10.92 32.87 -44.82
C LEU A 107 12.12 32.17 -44.19
N GLU A 108 13.33 32.67 -44.42
CA GLU A 108 14.54 32.15 -43.77
C GLU A 108 14.51 32.38 -42.25
N GLY A 109 14.07 33.56 -41.81
CA GLY A 109 13.84 33.86 -40.39
C GLY A 109 12.76 32.97 -39.75
N GLN A 110 11.68 32.67 -40.47
CA GLN A 110 10.66 31.72 -40.01
C GLN A 110 11.22 30.29 -39.92
N GLY A 111 12.04 29.88 -40.89
CA GLY A 111 12.73 28.59 -40.87
C GLY A 111 13.61 28.44 -39.63
N SER A 112 14.43 29.45 -39.32
CA SER A 112 15.26 29.46 -38.12
C SER A 112 14.44 29.42 -36.83
N ASN A 113 13.34 30.17 -36.76
CA ASN A 113 12.45 30.14 -35.59
C ASN A 113 11.80 28.77 -35.40
N LEU A 114 11.34 28.13 -36.48
CA LEU A 114 10.77 26.79 -36.44
C LEU A 114 11.81 25.76 -35.99
N GLU A 115 13.05 25.88 -36.45
CA GLU A 115 14.15 25.01 -36.01
C GLU A 115 14.41 25.16 -34.50
N ARG A 116 14.47 26.41 -33.99
CA ARG A 116 14.62 26.68 -32.54
C ARG A 116 13.46 26.13 -31.70
N VAL A 117 12.23 26.26 -32.19
CA VAL A 117 11.06 25.68 -31.52
C VAL A 117 11.16 24.14 -31.54
N GLY A 118 11.58 23.56 -32.66
CA GLY A 118 11.81 22.13 -32.80
C GLY A 118 12.85 21.60 -31.82
N THR A 119 13.99 22.28 -31.67
CA THR A 119 15.04 21.86 -30.72
C THR A 119 14.59 21.98 -29.27
N HIS A 120 13.89 23.05 -28.89
CA HIS A 120 13.36 23.22 -27.54
C HIS A 120 12.30 22.15 -27.20
N LEU A 121 11.38 21.86 -28.13
CA LEU A 121 10.36 20.82 -27.93
C LEU A 121 10.97 19.41 -27.84
N ASN A 122 11.98 19.12 -28.66
CA ASN A 122 12.52 17.77 -28.75
C ASN A 122 13.64 17.49 -27.73
N GLY A 123 14.31 18.54 -27.23
CA GLY A 123 15.30 18.48 -26.17
C GLY A 123 14.68 18.80 -24.81
N GLU A 124 14.63 20.08 -24.46
CA GLU A 124 14.27 20.56 -23.11
C GLU A 124 12.92 20.02 -22.62
N LEU A 125 11.87 20.10 -23.44
CA LEU A 125 10.55 19.64 -23.01
C LEU A 125 10.51 18.12 -22.83
N LYS A 126 11.20 17.37 -23.70
CA LYS A 126 11.28 15.92 -23.61
C LYS A 126 12.05 15.48 -22.37
N GLU A 127 13.18 16.12 -22.08
CA GLU A 127 13.97 15.89 -20.87
C GLU A 127 13.13 16.16 -19.61
N GLN A 128 12.39 17.28 -19.58
CA GLN A 128 11.46 17.57 -18.49
C GLN A 128 10.41 16.45 -18.31
N PHE A 129 9.83 15.94 -19.39
CA PHE A 129 8.89 14.81 -19.30
C PHE A 129 9.55 13.53 -18.77
N GLU A 130 10.78 13.23 -19.19
CA GLU A 130 11.53 12.09 -18.68
C GLU A 130 11.83 12.24 -17.17
N ASP A 131 12.21 13.42 -16.72
CA ASP A 131 12.44 13.71 -15.30
C ASP A 131 11.15 13.61 -14.47
N PHE A 132 10.03 14.15 -14.97
CA PHE A 132 8.73 13.97 -14.33
C PHE A 132 8.33 12.49 -14.25
N GLN A 133 8.60 11.70 -15.29
CA GLN A 133 8.35 10.25 -15.27
C GLN A 133 9.18 9.54 -14.20
N ARG A 134 10.48 9.89 -14.07
CA ARG A 134 11.35 9.35 -13.01
C ARG A 134 10.83 9.71 -11.63
N PHE A 135 10.50 10.98 -11.40
CA PHE A 135 9.92 11.44 -10.14
C PHE A 135 8.65 10.67 -9.78
N LEU A 136 7.74 10.48 -10.73
CA LEU A 136 6.52 9.69 -10.51
C LEU A 136 6.82 8.23 -10.19
N ALA A 137 7.83 7.62 -10.82
CA ALA A 137 8.25 6.26 -10.51
C ALA A 137 8.82 6.14 -9.09
N GLU A 138 9.63 7.10 -8.65
CA GLU A 138 10.14 7.18 -7.29
C GLU A 138 9.03 7.33 -6.25
N GLN A 139 8.04 8.18 -6.52
CA GLN A 139 6.87 8.35 -5.65
C GLN A 139 6.05 7.07 -5.52
N ARG A 140 5.84 6.34 -6.63
CA ARG A 140 5.19 5.02 -6.59
C ARG A 140 5.96 4.04 -5.73
N GLN A 141 7.29 3.99 -5.90
CA GLN A 141 8.13 3.12 -5.10
C GLN A 141 8.11 3.49 -3.60
N ALA A 142 8.07 4.79 -3.28
CA ALA A 142 7.95 5.26 -1.90
C ALA A 142 6.61 4.83 -1.28
N LEU A 143 5.50 4.96 -2.02
CA LEU A 143 4.18 4.50 -1.59
C LEU A 143 4.13 2.98 -1.40
N GLU A 144 4.75 2.21 -2.30
CA GLU A 144 4.85 0.75 -2.14
C GLU A 144 5.61 0.37 -0.87
N ARG A 145 6.73 1.05 -0.56
CA ARG A 145 7.45 0.82 0.69
C ARG A 145 6.58 1.19 1.90
N ALA A 146 5.90 2.34 1.86
CA ALA A 146 5.02 2.78 2.94
C ALA A 146 3.87 1.78 3.19
N ASN A 147 3.25 1.26 2.13
CA ASN A 147 2.23 0.21 2.24
C ASN A 147 2.79 -1.06 2.89
N ARG A 148 3.97 -1.53 2.48
CA ARG A 148 4.60 -2.70 3.13
C ARG A 148 4.84 -2.45 4.62
N TYR A 149 5.31 -1.26 4.98
CA TYR A 149 5.47 -0.90 6.39
C TYR A 149 4.14 -0.91 7.14
N LEU A 150 3.07 -0.37 6.55
CA LEU A 150 1.73 -0.40 7.15
C LEU A 150 1.18 -1.82 7.29
N ASP A 151 1.47 -2.72 6.34
CA ASP A 151 1.05 -4.13 6.40
C ASP A 151 1.84 -4.95 7.44
N GLU A 152 3.11 -4.58 7.67
CA GLU A 152 3.99 -5.27 8.61
C GLU A 152 3.82 -4.76 10.05
N GLN A 153 3.56 -3.46 10.24
CA GLN A 153 3.42 -2.81 11.55
C GLN A 153 2.41 -3.49 12.50
N PRO A 154 1.21 -3.95 12.08
CA PRO A 154 0.26 -4.57 13.01
C PRO A 154 0.63 -6.00 13.41
N ARG A 155 1.53 -6.69 12.68
CA ARG A 155 1.80 -8.12 12.90
C ARG A 155 2.40 -8.42 14.28
N PRO A 156 3.39 -7.66 14.80
CA PRO A 156 3.94 -7.91 16.13
C PRO A 156 2.90 -7.71 17.25
N LEU A 157 2.02 -6.70 17.09
CA LEU A 157 0.92 -6.46 18.03
C LEU A 157 -0.10 -7.60 17.99
N GLY A 158 -0.43 -8.10 16.79
CA GLY A 158 -1.30 -9.27 16.64
C GLY A 158 -0.72 -10.50 17.35
N GLN A 159 0.57 -10.79 17.14
CA GLN A 159 1.25 -11.91 17.80
C GLN A 159 1.28 -11.76 19.32
N PHE A 160 1.61 -10.56 19.83
CA PHE A 160 1.60 -10.28 21.26
C PHE A 160 0.22 -10.50 21.88
N LEU A 161 -0.85 -10.05 21.22
CA LEU A 161 -2.22 -10.24 21.70
C LEU A 161 -2.65 -11.72 21.69
N GLU A 162 -2.23 -12.48 20.67
CA GLU A 162 -2.47 -13.94 20.63
C GLU A 162 -1.73 -14.65 21.77
N ASP A 163 -0.50 -14.26 22.07
CA ASP A 163 0.30 -14.85 23.14
C ASP A 163 -0.26 -14.50 24.52
N GLU A 164 -0.70 -13.25 24.73
CA GLU A 164 -1.42 -12.82 25.94
C GLU A 164 -2.73 -13.61 26.11
N GLN A 165 -3.51 -13.79 25.04
CA GLN A 165 -4.72 -14.60 25.10
C GLN A 165 -4.42 -16.04 25.51
N ARG A 166 -3.40 -16.67 24.92
CA ARG A 166 -2.98 -18.04 25.30
C ARG A 166 -2.52 -18.11 26.75
N ALA A 167 -1.78 -17.11 27.22
CA ALA A 167 -1.33 -17.03 28.61
C ALA A 167 -2.54 -16.92 29.57
N ILE A 168 -3.51 -16.08 29.24
CA ILE A 168 -4.76 -15.93 30.01
C ILE A 168 -5.54 -17.25 30.03
N GLU A 169 -5.71 -17.92 28.88
CA GLU A 169 -6.39 -19.22 28.80
C GLU A 169 -5.70 -20.28 29.65
N GLN A 170 -4.36 -20.29 29.67
CA GLN A 170 -3.59 -21.20 30.52
C GLN A 170 -3.81 -20.89 32.01
N ILE A 171 -3.78 -19.62 32.40
CA ILE A 171 -4.05 -19.20 33.78
C ILE A 171 -5.47 -19.63 34.22
N PHE A 172 -6.47 -19.48 33.35
CA PHE A 172 -7.83 -19.92 33.65
C PHE A 172 -7.91 -21.44 33.84
N ARG A 173 -7.27 -22.24 32.97
CA ARG A 173 -7.22 -23.71 33.14
C ARG A 173 -6.53 -24.09 34.44
N ASP A 174 -5.39 -23.49 34.75
CA ASP A 174 -4.65 -23.75 35.99
C ASP A 174 -5.49 -23.38 37.23
N LEU A 175 -6.28 -22.29 37.15
CA LEU A 175 -7.20 -21.90 38.22
C LEU A 175 -8.34 -22.91 38.36
N GLU A 176 -8.98 -23.33 37.27
CA GLU A 176 -10.03 -24.35 37.28
C GLU A 176 -9.53 -25.65 37.90
N GLU A 177 -8.34 -26.11 37.51
CA GLU A 177 -7.71 -27.31 38.08
C GLU A 177 -7.44 -27.17 39.58
N ARG A 178 -7.05 -25.98 40.06
CA ARG A 178 -6.84 -25.71 41.49
C ARG A 178 -8.14 -25.61 42.28
N PHE A 179 -9.21 -25.12 41.69
CA PHE A 179 -10.52 -24.99 42.35
C PHE A 179 -11.32 -26.30 42.34
N GLU A 180 -11.07 -27.20 41.41
CA GLU A 180 -11.76 -28.48 41.30
C GLU A 180 -11.68 -29.32 42.60
N PRO A 181 -10.51 -29.51 43.26
CA PRO A 181 -10.42 -30.18 44.56
C PRO A 181 -11.24 -29.49 45.65
N LEU A 182 -11.25 -28.15 45.67
CA LEU A 182 -12.00 -27.37 46.66
C LEU A 182 -13.51 -27.54 46.45
N GLY A 183 -13.96 -27.57 45.19
CA GLY A 183 -15.34 -27.89 44.84
C GLY A 183 -15.76 -29.29 45.28
N ARG A 184 -14.89 -30.29 45.13
CA ARG A 184 -15.12 -31.65 45.64
C ARG A 184 -15.19 -31.68 47.16
N TYR A 185 -14.25 -31.04 47.84
CA TYR A 185 -14.21 -30.95 49.30
C TYR A 185 -15.47 -30.29 49.86
N LEU A 186 -15.92 -29.17 49.28
CA LEU A 186 -17.16 -28.51 49.70
C LEU A 186 -18.39 -29.41 49.51
N LYS A 187 -18.47 -30.15 48.39
CA LYS A 187 -19.54 -31.13 48.17
C LYS A 187 -19.50 -32.27 49.19
N GLU A 188 -18.31 -32.74 49.55
CA GLU A 188 -18.13 -33.75 50.60
C GLU A 188 -18.53 -33.23 51.97
N GLN A 189 -18.13 -32.00 52.34
CA GLN A 189 -18.57 -31.36 53.58
C GLN A 189 -20.09 -31.17 53.62
N GLN A 190 -20.70 -30.71 52.53
CA GLN A 190 -22.15 -30.58 52.43
C GLN A 190 -22.84 -31.93 52.59
N ARG A 191 -22.29 -32.99 52.00
CA ARG A 191 -22.80 -34.36 52.15
C ARG A 191 -22.68 -34.84 53.60
N LEU A 192 -21.53 -34.65 54.25
CA LEU A 192 -21.31 -35.04 55.64
C LEU A 192 -22.26 -34.30 56.58
N LEU A 193 -22.41 -32.99 56.41
CA LEU A 193 -23.39 -32.20 57.17
C LEU A 193 -24.81 -32.72 56.94
N ALA A 194 -25.21 -32.96 55.69
CA ALA A 194 -26.53 -33.50 55.37
C ALA A 194 -26.78 -34.86 56.04
N THR A 195 -25.77 -35.74 56.10
CA THR A 195 -25.84 -37.02 56.81
C THR A 195 -25.93 -36.84 58.33
N MET A 196 -25.20 -35.90 58.92
CA MET A 196 -25.29 -35.63 60.37
C MET A 196 -26.64 -35.01 60.76
N THR A 197 -27.23 -34.20 59.87
CA THR A 197 -28.57 -33.63 60.05
C THR A 197 -29.69 -34.55 59.58
N GLU A 198 -29.37 -35.79 59.19
CA GLU A 198 -30.39 -36.74 58.78
C GLU A 198 -31.33 -37.01 59.97
N PRO A 199 -32.67 -36.94 59.79
CA PRO A 199 -33.62 -37.01 60.91
C PRO A 199 -33.43 -38.24 61.78
N ARG A 200 -33.05 -39.37 61.18
CA ARG A 200 -32.78 -40.62 61.89
C ARG A 200 -31.58 -40.51 62.83
N VAL A 201 -30.51 -39.88 62.39
CA VAL A 201 -29.30 -39.68 63.21
C VAL A 201 -29.61 -38.74 64.37
N MET A 202 -30.36 -37.66 64.10
CA MET A 202 -30.83 -36.75 65.15
C MET A 202 -31.76 -37.44 66.16
N GLU A 203 -32.73 -38.24 65.70
CA GLU A 203 -33.61 -39.05 66.55
C GLU A 203 -32.81 -40.04 67.43
N GLU A 204 -31.77 -40.68 66.89
CA GLU A 204 -30.89 -41.56 67.65
C GLU A 204 -30.09 -40.79 68.73
N PHE A 205 -29.58 -39.60 68.42
CA PHE A 205 -28.90 -38.74 69.38
C PHE A 205 -29.85 -38.23 70.47
N ASP A 206 -31.05 -37.81 70.12
CA ASP A 206 -32.07 -37.34 71.07
C ASP A 206 -32.51 -38.47 72.01
N LEU A 207 -32.69 -39.69 71.49
CA LEU A 207 -32.97 -40.88 72.29
C LEU A 207 -31.82 -41.20 73.26
N LEU A 208 -30.57 -41.13 72.80
CA LEU A 208 -29.41 -41.36 73.65
C LEU A 208 -29.26 -40.28 74.73
N ALA A 209 -29.45 -39.01 74.37
CA ALA A 209 -29.41 -37.89 75.31
C ALA A 209 -30.48 -38.07 76.41
N SER A 210 -31.72 -38.36 76.00
CA SER A 210 -32.83 -38.62 76.94
C SER A 210 -32.54 -39.81 77.85
N PHE A 211 -31.98 -40.90 77.33
CA PHE A 211 -31.56 -42.06 78.13
C PHE A 211 -30.51 -41.67 79.18
N CYS A 212 -29.48 -40.93 78.78
CA CYS A 212 -28.43 -40.46 79.68
C CYS A 212 -28.98 -39.53 80.77
N GLU A 213 -29.88 -38.62 80.42
CA GLU A 213 -30.55 -37.70 81.36
C GLU A 213 -31.40 -38.47 82.38
N GLU A 214 -32.26 -39.40 81.94
CA GLU A 214 -33.10 -40.19 82.84
C GLU A 214 -32.26 -41.08 83.77
N ARG A 215 -31.21 -41.71 83.24
CA ARG A 215 -30.25 -42.50 84.01
C ARG A 215 -29.52 -41.63 85.03
N HIS A 216 -29.05 -40.46 84.63
CA HIS A 216 -28.36 -39.53 85.53
C HIS A 216 -29.29 -39.08 86.66
N ALA A 217 -30.53 -38.68 86.33
CA ALA A 217 -31.53 -38.29 87.32
C ALA A 217 -31.89 -39.43 88.29
N ALA A 218 -31.89 -40.69 87.86
CA ALA A 218 -32.08 -41.85 88.73
C ALA A 218 -30.89 -42.02 89.71
N LEU A 219 -29.67 -41.89 89.22
CA LEU A 219 -28.45 -41.95 90.04
C LEU A 219 -28.39 -40.78 91.04
N GLU A 220 -28.74 -39.56 90.62
CA GLU A 220 -28.82 -38.40 91.49
C GLU A 220 -29.88 -38.58 92.59
N ARG A 221 -31.07 -39.09 92.24
CA ARG A 221 -32.13 -39.39 93.22
C ARG A 221 -31.67 -40.41 94.24
N TYR A 222 -30.97 -41.45 93.81
CA TYR A 222 -30.40 -42.43 94.72
C TYR A 222 -29.32 -41.83 95.63
N ALA A 223 -28.45 -40.98 95.10
CA ALA A 223 -27.43 -40.29 95.88
C ALA A 223 -28.03 -39.33 96.93
N ALA A 224 -29.18 -38.72 96.63
CA ALA A 224 -29.90 -37.84 97.53
C ALA A 224 -30.83 -38.60 98.52
N ASP A 225 -31.12 -39.88 98.27
CA ASP A 225 -32.01 -40.67 99.13
C ASP A 225 -31.31 -41.10 100.43
N THR A 226 -31.98 -40.86 101.55
CA THR A 226 -31.47 -41.16 102.89
C THR A 226 -31.68 -42.63 103.29
N GLN A 227 -32.51 -43.38 102.55
CA GLN A 227 -32.91 -44.74 102.93
C GLN A 227 -32.04 -45.85 102.32
N TYR A 228 -30.98 -45.50 101.58
CA TYR A 228 -29.99 -46.39 100.93
C TYR A 228 -30.59 -47.73 100.44
N ARG A 229 -31.35 -47.67 99.35
CA ARG A 229 -32.00 -48.86 98.75
C ARG A 229 -31.43 -49.17 97.36
N PRO A 230 -30.26 -49.84 97.28
CA PRO A 230 -29.64 -50.15 95.99
C PRO A 230 -30.56 -50.99 95.08
N GLN A 231 -31.40 -51.87 95.64
CA GLN A 231 -32.33 -52.68 94.84
C GLN A 231 -33.36 -51.82 94.09
N ALA A 232 -33.80 -50.70 94.67
CA ALA A 232 -34.75 -49.80 94.04
C ALA A 232 -34.10 -49.03 92.88
N LEU A 233 -32.85 -48.56 93.07
CA LEU A 233 -32.07 -47.93 92.00
C LEU A 233 -31.89 -48.88 90.82
N PHE A 234 -31.43 -50.12 91.04
CA PHE A 234 -31.16 -51.04 89.93
C PHE A 234 -32.44 -51.49 89.21
N ALA A 235 -33.57 -51.61 89.92
CA ALA A 235 -34.86 -51.84 89.29
C ALA A 235 -35.28 -50.66 88.38
N GLU A 236 -34.99 -49.44 88.81
CA GLU A 236 -35.24 -48.23 88.02
C GLU A 236 -34.29 -48.12 86.81
N LEU A 237 -32.99 -48.38 86.98
CA LEU A 237 -32.01 -48.42 85.88
C LEU A 237 -32.36 -49.50 84.83
N ASP A 238 -32.76 -50.70 85.27
CA ASP A 238 -33.26 -51.75 84.37
C ASP A 238 -34.55 -51.32 83.66
N GLY A 239 -35.42 -50.57 84.33
CA GLY A 239 -36.63 -49.99 83.75
C GLY A 239 -36.32 -48.98 82.63
N ILE A 240 -35.38 -48.07 82.90
CA ILE A 240 -34.88 -47.09 81.92
C ILE A 240 -34.25 -47.83 80.72
N PHE A 241 -33.36 -48.81 80.96
CA PHE A 241 -32.77 -49.61 79.90
C PHE A 241 -33.82 -50.29 79.01
N ARG A 242 -34.83 -50.95 79.60
CA ARG A 242 -35.89 -51.63 78.84
C ARG A 242 -36.75 -50.66 78.04
N LYS A 243 -37.06 -49.48 78.60
CA LYS A 243 -37.82 -48.42 77.94
C LYS A 243 -37.11 -47.96 76.66
N TYR A 244 -35.83 -47.62 76.74
CA TYR A 244 -35.08 -47.13 75.58
C TYR A 244 -34.72 -48.25 74.58
N THR A 245 -34.55 -49.50 75.05
CA THR A 245 -34.41 -50.66 74.16
C THR A 245 -35.69 -50.91 73.34
N ALA A 246 -36.86 -50.75 73.96
CA ALA A 246 -38.14 -50.90 73.27
C ALA A 246 -38.45 -49.72 72.33
N GLN A 247 -38.06 -48.50 72.69
CA GLN A 247 -38.25 -47.29 71.87
C GLN A 247 -37.33 -47.27 70.63
N ASP A 248 -36.07 -47.70 70.76
CA ASP A 248 -35.18 -47.88 69.61
C ASP A 248 -35.69 -48.99 68.68
N GLY A 249 -36.28 -50.06 69.23
CA GLY A 249 -36.85 -51.15 68.44
C GLY A 249 -35.83 -51.88 67.56
N GLY A 250 -34.53 -51.78 67.89
CA GLY A 250 -33.43 -52.36 67.11
C GLY A 250 -33.08 -51.59 65.85
N LYS A 251 -33.54 -50.34 65.71
CA LYS A 251 -33.25 -49.48 64.55
C LYS A 251 -31.78 -49.10 64.50
N SER A 252 -31.17 -48.81 65.65
CA SER A 252 -29.75 -48.46 65.73
C SER A 252 -28.91 -49.55 66.39
N LYS A 253 -28.06 -50.18 65.58
CA LYS A 253 -27.07 -51.17 66.08
C LYS A 253 -26.06 -50.54 67.05
N LEU A 254 -25.78 -49.25 66.90
CA LEU A 254 -24.82 -48.53 67.73
C LEU A 254 -25.46 -48.18 69.07
N LEU A 255 -26.68 -47.63 69.07
CA LEU A 255 -27.42 -47.35 70.30
C LEU A 255 -27.66 -48.62 71.10
N ALA A 256 -28.08 -49.71 70.45
CA ALA A 256 -28.27 -51.01 71.11
C ALA A 256 -26.98 -51.51 71.79
N ARG A 257 -25.82 -51.34 71.14
CA ARG A 257 -24.52 -51.70 71.74
C ARG A 257 -24.18 -50.82 72.94
N LEU A 258 -24.41 -49.51 72.85
CA LEU A 258 -24.14 -48.57 73.95
C LEU A 258 -25.06 -48.82 75.15
N LEU A 259 -26.35 -49.05 74.91
CA LEU A 259 -27.31 -49.39 75.96
C LEU A 259 -26.88 -50.68 76.67
N GLU A 260 -26.48 -51.71 75.92
CA GLU A 260 -26.04 -52.98 76.49
C GLU A 260 -24.73 -52.84 77.27
N GLN A 261 -23.76 -52.07 76.77
CA GLN A 261 -22.53 -51.76 77.51
C GLN A 261 -22.82 -51.01 78.81
N THR A 262 -23.74 -50.04 78.77
CA THR A 262 -24.14 -49.27 79.96
C THR A 262 -24.80 -50.17 80.99
N ARG A 263 -25.71 -51.05 80.55
CA ARG A 263 -26.33 -52.06 81.41
C ARG A 263 -25.31 -53.00 82.04
N GLN A 264 -24.31 -53.45 81.28
CA GLN A 264 -23.24 -54.28 81.83
C GLN A 264 -22.44 -53.55 82.90
N ALA A 265 -22.21 -52.24 82.74
CA ALA A 265 -21.58 -51.43 83.78
C ALA A 265 -22.47 -51.32 85.02
N ASP A 266 -23.78 -51.11 84.84
CA ASP A 266 -24.76 -51.04 85.93
C ASP A 266 -24.85 -52.38 86.70
N LEU A 267 -24.80 -53.52 86.01
CA LEU A 267 -24.77 -54.84 86.64
C LEU A 267 -23.49 -55.07 87.46
N ARG A 268 -22.32 -54.65 86.93
CA ARG A 268 -21.07 -54.71 87.68
C ARG A 268 -21.12 -53.84 88.94
N LEU A 269 -21.72 -52.65 88.82
CA LEU A 269 -21.95 -51.78 89.98
C LEU A 269 -22.87 -52.46 90.99
N GLN A 270 -23.96 -53.08 90.54
CA GLN A 270 -24.88 -53.83 91.40
C GLN A 270 -24.17 -54.95 92.16
N ASP A 271 -23.32 -55.72 91.48
CA ASP A 271 -22.55 -56.79 92.11
C ASP A 271 -21.58 -56.25 93.17
N SER A 272 -20.97 -55.09 92.93
CA SER A 272 -20.09 -54.44 93.90
C SER A 272 -20.82 -53.88 95.14
N MET A 273 -22.13 -53.66 95.05
CA MET A 273 -22.97 -53.12 96.13
C MET A 273 -23.73 -54.20 96.91
N LYS A 274 -23.58 -55.48 96.57
CA LYS A 274 -24.12 -56.58 97.38
C LYS A 274 -23.34 -56.67 98.70
N PRO A 275 -24.01 -56.80 99.86
CA PRO A 275 -23.32 -56.93 101.13
C PRO A 275 -22.45 -58.20 101.11
N LEU A 276 -21.18 -58.06 101.49
CA LEU A 276 -20.27 -59.20 101.69
C LEU A 276 -20.93 -60.18 102.67
N PRO A 277 -20.87 -61.51 102.44
CA PRO A 277 -21.42 -62.48 103.37
C PRO A 277 -20.75 -62.31 104.73
N CYS A 278 -21.52 -61.98 105.77
CA CYS A 278 -21.05 -62.08 107.15
C CYS A 278 -20.75 -63.55 107.44
N GLU A 279 -19.48 -63.86 107.69
CA GLU A 279 -19.05 -65.11 108.33
C GLU A 279 -19.85 -65.29 109.66
N PRO A 280 -20.41 -66.48 109.94
CA PRO A 280 -21.06 -66.73 111.22
C PRO A 280 -20.00 -66.92 112.31
N ASP A 281 -19.86 -65.95 113.22
CA ASP A 281 -19.00 -66.05 114.39
C ASP A 281 -19.53 -67.11 115.38
N ASP A 282 -18.86 -68.27 115.35
CA ASP A 282 -18.79 -69.26 116.42
C ASP A 282 -18.05 -68.66 117.63
N SER A 283 -18.75 -68.35 118.72
CA SER A 283 -18.15 -68.11 120.04
C SER A 283 -19.14 -68.37 121.18
N ARG A 284 -19.45 -69.65 121.41
CA ARG A 284 -19.80 -70.20 122.74
C ARG A 284 -18.63 -71.07 123.19
N LEU A 285 -18.10 -70.82 124.40
CA LEU A 285 -17.27 -71.67 125.29
C LEU A 285 -16.24 -70.75 125.99
N GLY A 286 -16.11 -70.67 127.32
CA GLY A 286 -16.75 -71.39 128.40
C GLY A 286 -16.51 -70.64 129.72
N GLN A 287 -17.47 -70.79 130.63
CA GLN A 287 -17.34 -70.48 132.04
C GLN A 287 -16.38 -71.48 132.68
N LEU A 288 -15.44 -71.03 133.52
CA LEU A 288 -14.89 -71.86 134.59
C LEU A 288 -14.73 -71.00 135.85
N GLU A 289 -15.45 -71.46 136.87
CA GLU A 289 -15.46 -70.99 138.25
C GLU A 289 -14.11 -71.19 138.94
N THR A 290 -13.79 -70.32 139.91
CA THR A 290 -13.20 -70.76 141.19
C THR A 290 -13.47 -69.70 142.26
N LYS A 291 -14.27 -70.07 143.26
CA LYS A 291 -14.39 -69.44 144.59
C LYS A 291 -13.48 -70.19 145.59
N PRO A 292 -13.10 -69.54 146.69
CA PRO A 292 -13.80 -69.81 147.95
C PRO A 292 -14.59 -68.60 148.48
#